data_AF-A0A5J4Q2R1-F1
#
_entry.id   AF-A0A5J4Q2R1-F1
#
_cell.length_a   1.000
_cell.length_b   1.000
_cell.length_c   1.000
_cell.angle_alpha   90.00
_cell.angle_beta   90.00
_cell.angle_gamma   90.00
#
_symmetry.space_group_name_H-M   'P 1'
#
loop_
_entity.id
_entity.type
_entity.pdbx_description
1 polymer ?
#
loop_
_entity_poly.entity_id
_entity_poly.type
_entity_poly.pdbx_seq_one_letter_code
_entity_poly.pdbx_strand_id
1 'polypeptide(L)' 'NLIEIFWRRIKYQWIPFDAYSCFENLKERLREVLTIFGGKYDIIF' A
#
# COMPACT_ATOMS: atom_id res chain seq x y z
N ASN A 1 -1.26 -17.17 1.02
CA ASN A 1 -0.86 -16.82 -0.36
C ASN A 1 0.09 -15.62 -0.38
N LEU A 2 1.02 -15.55 -1.35
CA LEU A 2 1.95 -14.41 -1.50
C LEU A 2 1.20 -13.07 -1.67
N ILE A 3 0.13 -13.08 -2.46
CA ILE A 3 -0.75 -11.93 -2.69
C ILE A 3 -1.40 -11.43 -1.39
N GLU A 4 -1.78 -12.33 -0.48
CA GLU A 4 -2.37 -11.92 0.81
C GLU A 4 -1.35 -11.25 1.72
N ILE A 5 -0.11 -11.77 1.76
CA ILE A 5 1.00 -11.18 2.53
C ILE A 5 1.31 -9.77 2.00
N PHE A 6 1.33 -9.63 0.68
CA PHE A 6 1.50 -8.36 -0.01
C PHE A 6 0.42 -7.34 0.40
N TRP A 7 -0.86 -7.73 0.29
CA TRP A 7 -1.97 -6.88 0.71
C TRP A 7 -1.99 -6.54 2.20
N ARG A 8 -1.46 -7.44 3.06
CA ARG A 8 -1.33 -7.20 4.49
C ARG A 8 -0.28 -6.12 4.77
N ARG A 9 0.88 -6.17 4.11
CA ARG A 9 1.89 -5.10 4.20
C ARG A 9 1.34 -3.76 3.71
N ILE A 10 0.66 -3.73 2.57
CA ILE A 10 0.04 -2.49 2.06
C ILE A 10 -0.92 -1.89 3.09
N LYS A 11 -1.87 -2.69 3.57
CA LYS A 11 -2.94 -2.20 4.44
C LYS A 11 -2.48 -1.74 5.82
N TYR A 12 -1.49 -2.42 6.41
CA TYR A 12 -1.08 -2.18 7.80
C TYR A 12 0.24 -1.44 7.96
N GLN A 13 1.14 -1.48 6.96
CA GLN A 13 2.43 -0.79 7.04
C GLN A 13 2.54 0.43 6.13
N TRP A 14 1.91 0.42 4.95
CA TRP A 14 2.17 1.44 3.93
C TRP A 14 1.05 2.48 3.79
N ILE A 15 -0.18 2.11 4.10
CA ILE A 15 -1.33 3.01 4.05
C ILE A 15 -1.67 3.46 5.47
N PRO A 16 -1.56 4.77 5.80
CA PRO A 16 -1.94 5.28 7.11
C PRO A 16 -3.46 5.22 7.31
N PHE A 17 -3.92 5.17 8.57
CA PHE A 17 -5.34 5.04 8.90
C PHE A 17 -6.20 6.19 8.35
N ASP A 18 -5.64 7.40 8.26
CA ASP A 18 -6.26 8.58 7.63
C ASP A 18 -6.62 8.37 6.15
N ALA A 19 -5.90 7.50 5.44
CA ALA A 19 -6.20 7.19 4.04
C ALA A 19 -7.59 6.56 3.86
N TYR A 20 -8.09 5.87 4.88
CA TYR A 20 -9.41 5.23 4.85
C TYR A 20 -10.57 6.20 5.10
N SER A 21 -10.28 7.49 5.34
CA SER A 21 -11.31 8.51 5.54
C SER A 21 -12.20 8.70 4.31
N CYS A 22 -11.64 8.60 3.10
CA CYS A 22 -12.38 8.70 1.85
C CYS A 22 -11.80 7.78 0.78
N PHE A 23 -12.67 7.24 -0.09
CA PHE A 23 -12.26 6.31 -1.15
C PHE A 23 -11.25 6.93 -2.13
N GLU A 24 -11.37 8.22 -2.42
CA GLU A 24 -10.43 8.94 -3.27
C GLU A 24 -9.05 9.04 -2.64
N ASN A 25 -8.97 9.39 -1.35
CA ASN A 25 -7.73 9.44 -0.59
C ASN A 25 -7.07 8.05 -0.53
N LEU A 26 -7.86 7.00 -0.28
CA LEU A 26 -7.37 5.61 -0.30
C LEU A 26 -6.79 5.24 -1.67
N LYS A 27 -7.47 5.61 -2.76
CA LYS A 27 -7.05 5.31 -4.13
C LYS A 27 -5.76 6.06 -4.48
N GLU A 28 -5.64 7.32 -4.08
CA GLU A 28 -4.43 8.13 -4.29
C GLU A 28 -3.25 7.54 -3.52
N ARG A 29 -3.42 7.26 -2.22
CA ARG A 29 -2.37 6.64 -1.38
C ARG A 29 -1.95 5.26 -1.90
N LEU A 30 -2.91 4.44 -2.33
CA LEU A 30 -2.62 3.15 -2.94
C LEU A 30 -1.82 3.32 -4.25
N ARG A 31 -2.17 4.31 -5.07
CA ARG A 31 -1.47 4.59 -6.33
C ARG A 31 -0.07 5.13 -6.10
N GLU A 32 0.11 5.99 -5.10
CA GLU A 32 1.43 6.42 -4.64
C GLU A 32 2.24 5.19 -4.27
N VAL A 33 1.77 4.39 -3.29
CA VAL A 33 2.43 3.16 -2.82
C VAL A 33 2.81 2.23 -3.97
N LEU A 34 1.90 1.97 -4.92
CA LEU A 34 2.16 1.13 -6.09
C LEU A 34 3.14 1.76 -7.10
N THR A 35 3.23 3.09 -7.16
CA THR A 35 4.20 3.81 -8.00
C THR A 35 5.60 3.79 -7.39
N ILE A 36 5.70 3.82 -6.06
CA ILE A 36 6.98 3.69 -5.33
C ILE A 36 7.39 2.21 -5.18
N PHE A 37 6.45 1.30 -5.31
CA PHE A 37 6.65 -0.14 -5.32
C PHE A 37 7.43 -0.56 -6.58
N GLY A 38 8.55 -1.25 -6.38
CA GLY A 38 9.52 -1.55 -7.45
C GLY A 38 10.68 -0.55 -7.56
N GLY A 39 10.66 0.53 -6.77
CA GLY A 39 11.79 1.45 -6.62
C GLY A 39 12.33 1.51 -5.20
N LYS A 40 11.65 2.25 -4.31
CA LYS A 40 12.08 2.49 -2.92
C LYS A 40 11.48 1.49 -1.92
N TYR A 41 10.36 0.87 -2.29
CA TYR A 41 9.70 -0.16 -1.51
C TYR A 41 9.90 -1.49 -2.22
N ASP A 42 11.00 -2.15 -1.87
CA ASP A 42 11.23 -3.53 -2.21
C ASP A 42 10.56 -4.40 -1.14
N ILE A 43 9.61 -5.25 -1.53
CA ILE A 43 9.19 -6.34 -0.66
C ILE A 43 10.24 -7.40 -0.84
N ILE A 44 11.30 -7.25 -0.07
CA ILE A 44 12.25 -8.31 0.18
C ILE A 44 11.41 -9.44 0.79
N PHE A 45 11.33 -10.53 0.04
CA PHE A 45 10.62 -11.75 0.38
C PHE A 45 11.55 -12.68 1.17
#